data_AF-A0A0Q0TWH8-F1
#
_entry.id   AF-A0A0Q0TWH8-F1
#
_cell.length_a   1.000
_cell.length_b   1.000
_cell.length_c   1.000
_cell.angle_alpha   90.00
_cell.angle_beta   90.00
_cell.angle_gamma   90.00
#
_symmetry.space_group_name_H-M   'P 1'
#
loop_
_entity.id
_entity.type
_entity.pdbx_description
1 polymer ?
#
loop_
_entity_poly.entity_id
_entity_poly.type
_entity_poly.pdbx_seq_one_letter_code
_entity_poly.pdbx_strand_id
1 'polypeptide(L)' 'MALSDFDARLLDFAQRAPRALGAREEAIRAELGISPVRYYQRLNLLIDAPEAMATHPALVRRLATLRESHGKL' A
#
# COMPACT_ATOMS: atom_id res chain seq x y z
N MET A 1 8.95 12.06 10.00
CA MET A 1 10.09 11.64 9.16
C MET A 1 9.58 11.56 7.73
N ALA A 2 10.13 12.31 6.77
CA ALA A 2 9.55 12.40 5.43
C ALA A 2 9.36 11.02 4.77
N LEU A 3 8.30 10.89 3.96
CA LEU A 3 8.02 9.68 3.17
C LEU A 3 9.20 9.40 2.22
N SER A 4 9.70 8.16 2.19
CA SER A 4 10.76 7.82 1.23
C SER A 4 10.20 7.74 -0.19
N ASP A 5 11.05 7.90 -1.21
CA ASP A 5 10.64 7.78 -2.62
C ASP A 5 10.01 6.40 -2.92
N PHE A 6 10.50 5.35 -2.25
CA PHE A 6 9.94 4.02 -2.39
C PHE A 6 8.54 3.92 -1.76
N ASP A 7 8.32 4.55 -0.62
CA ASP A 7 7.01 4.59 0.03
C ASP A 7 5.99 5.40 -0.77
N ALA A 8 6.42 6.50 -1.38
CA ALA A 8 5.60 7.25 -2.33
C ALA A 8 5.18 6.36 -3.50
N ARG A 9 6.13 5.64 -4.12
CA ARG A 9 5.84 4.69 -5.19
C ARG A 9 4.89 3.57 -4.78
N LEU A 10 4.99 3.08 -3.53
CA LEU A 10 4.07 2.09 -2.99
C LEU A 10 2.63 2.62 -2.91
N LEU A 11 2.47 3.85 -2.38
CA LEU A 11 1.16 4.49 -2.29
C LEU A 11 0.57 4.79 -3.68
N ASP A 12 1.39 5.27 -4.61
CA ASP A 12 0.97 5.54 -5.99
C ASP A 12 0.51 4.25 -6.69
N PHE A 13 1.26 3.16 -6.54
CA PHE A 13 0.84 1.85 -7.04
C PHE A 13 -0.48 1.39 -6.40
N ALA A 14 -0.62 1.55 -5.08
CA ALA A 14 -1.80 1.10 -4.34
C ALA A 14 -3.11 1.77 -4.82
N GLN A 15 -3.06 3.00 -5.35
CA GLN A 15 -4.24 3.67 -5.92
C GLN A 15 -4.80 2.96 -7.16
N ARG A 16 -3.91 2.41 -7.99
CA ARG A 16 -4.21 1.81 -9.29
C ARG A 16 -4.07 0.29 -9.31
N ALA A 17 -3.78 -0.31 -8.16
CA ALA A 17 -3.56 -1.74 -8.02
C ALA A 17 -4.80 -2.54 -8.50
N PRO A 18 -4.61 -3.65 -9.24
CA PRO A 18 -5.70 -4.50 -9.69
C PRO A 18 -6.58 -4.98 -8.52
N ARG A 19 -7.88 -5.19 -8.78
CA ARG A 19 -8.80 -5.71 -7.77
C ARG A 19 -8.60 -7.21 -7.49
N ALA A 20 -8.32 -7.98 -8.53
CA ALA A 20 -8.04 -9.41 -8.42
C ALA A 20 -6.70 -9.66 -7.72
N LEU A 21 -6.68 -10.53 -6.71
CA LEU A 21 -5.50 -10.78 -5.88
C LEU A 21 -4.32 -11.28 -6.71
N GLY A 22 -4.51 -12.29 -7.57
CA GLY A 22 -3.45 -12.83 -8.42
C GLY A 22 -2.83 -11.76 -9.34
N ALA A 23 -3.66 -11.02 -10.06
CA ALA A 23 -3.21 -9.93 -10.93
C ALA A 23 -2.49 -8.82 -10.15
N ARG A 24 -2.93 -8.53 -8.92
CA ARG A 24 -2.26 -7.57 -8.05
C ARG A 24 -0.88 -8.06 -7.63
N GLU A 25 -0.76 -9.32 -7.22
CA GLU A 25 0.54 -9.88 -6.82
C GLU A 25 1.53 -9.94 -7.98
N GLU A 26 1.07 -10.29 -9.18
CA GLU A 26 1.89 -10.22 -10.39
C GLU A 26 2.35 -8.80 -10.69
N ALA A 27 1.43 -7.82 -10.64
CA ALA A 27 1.76 -6.42 -10.83
C ALA A 27 2.74 -5.87 -9.77
N ILE A 28 2.59 -6.28 -8.50
CA ILE A 28 3.54 -5.93 -7.44
C ILE A 28 4.95 -6.43 -7.80
N ARG A 29 5.07 -7.70 -8.21
CA ARG A 29 6.36 -8.27 -8.60
C ARG A 29 6.95 -7.57 -9.82
N ALA A 30 6.13 -7.30 -10.83
CA ALA A 30 6.56 -6.70 -12.09
C ALA A 30 6.97 -5.22 -11.95
N GLU A 31 6.20 -4.42 -11.21
CA GLU A 31 6.38 -2.96 -11.17
C GLU A 31 7.23 -2.47 -9.98
N LEU A 32 7.13 -3.15 -8.84
CA LEU A 32 7.81 -2.75 -7.60
C LEU A 32 9.04 -3.61 -7.31
N GLY A 33 9.20 -4.75 -7.98
CA GLY A 33 10.36 -5.64 -7.80
C GLY A 33 10.47 -6.27 -6.41
N ILE A 34 9.37 -6.29 -5.64
CA ILE A 34 9.33 -6.87 -4.30
C ILE A 34 8.30 -8.00 -4.21
N SER A 35 8.41 -8.83 -3.18
CA SER A 35 7.39 -9.83 -2.90
C SER A 35 6.08 -9.17 -2.44
N PRO A 36 4.91 -9.78 -2.74
CA PRO A 36 3.63 -9.29 -2.23
C PRO A 36 3.58 -9.18 -0.71
N VAL A 37 4.23 -10.12 -0.01
CA VAL A 37 4.33 -10.09 1.46
C VAL A 37 5.01 -8.81 1.92
N ARG A 38 6.16 -8.45 1.32
CA ARG A 38 6.89 -7.22 1.68
C ARG A 38 6.08 -5.96 1.33
N TYR A 39 5.32 -6.00 0.23
CA TYR A 39 4.43 -4.91 -0.17
C TYR A 39 3.38 -4.63 0.92
N TYR A 40 2.63 -5.65 1.33
CA TYR A 40 1.57 -5.47 2.33
C TYR A 40 2.12 -5.13 3.72
N GLN A 41 3.24 -5.73 4.12
CA GLN A 41 3.94 -5.34 5.36
C GLN A 41 4.31 -3.85 5.36
N ARG A 42 4.86 -3.34 4.25
CA ARG A 42 5.21 -1.92 4.17
C ARG A 42 3.98 -1.04 4.12
N LEU A 43 2.95 -1.45 3.39
CA LEU A 43 1.69 -0.72 3.30
C LEU A 43 1.02 -0.60 4.68
N ASN A 44 1.07 -1.64 5.51
CA ASN A 44 0.58 -1.59 6.89
C ASN A 44 1.28 -0.51 7.73
N LEU A 45 2.59 -0.40 7.61
CA LEU A 45 3.34 0.64 8.32
C LEU A 45 2.97 2.04 7.83
N LEU A 46 2.71 2.20 6.53
CA LEU A 46 2.34 3.48 5.93
C LEU A 46 0.92 3.91 6.32
N ILE A 47 0.00 2.99 6.61
CA ILE A 47 -1.36 3.34 7.05
C ILE A 47 -1.33 4.13 8.37
N ASP A 48 -0.38 3.83 9.25
CA ASP A 48 -0.23 4.50 10.54
C ASP A 48 0.74 5.70 10.48
N ALA A 49 1.34 5.99 9.31
CA ALA A 49 2.29 7.08 9.13
C ALA A 49 1.57 8.41 8.83
N PRO A 50 1.83 9.48 9.60
CA PRO A 50 1.19 10.78 9.38
C PRO A 50 1.53 11.39 8.01
N GLU A 51 2.72 11.10 7.46
CA GLU A 51 3.16 11.57 6.15
C GLU A 51 2.38 10.95 4.99
N ALA A 52 2.00 9.67 5.12
CA ALA A 52 1.13 9.00 4.16
C ALA A 52 -0.29 9.59 4.23
N MET A 53 -0.79 9.89 5.43
CA MET A 53 -2.09 10.54 5.61
C MET A 53 -2.10 11.97 5.02
N ALA A 54 -1.00 12.71 5.13
CA ALA A 54 -0.88 14.05 4.57
C ALA A 54 -0.85 14.06 3.04
N THR A 55 -0.23 13.06 2.42
CA THR A 55 -0.07 12.97 0.95
C THR A 55 -1.25 12.26 0.27
N HIS A 56 -1.76 11.20 0.88
CA HIS A 56 -2.77 10.31 0.29
C HIS A 56 -3.93 9.99 1.25
N PRO A 57 -4.64 11.01 1.78
CA PRO A 57 -5.60 10.82 2.87
C PRO A 57 -6.73 9.84 2.53
N ALA A 58 -7.26 9.89 1.31
CA ALA A 58 -8.36 9.02 0.89
C ALA A 58 -7.92 7.55 0.75
N LEU A 59 -6.73 7.31 0.20
CA LEU A 59 -6.15 5.97 0.08
C LEU A 59 -5.87 5.38 1.45
N VAL A 60 -5.22 6.14 2.34
CA VAL A 60 -4.87 5.68 3.69
C VAL A 60 -6.11 5.32 4.49
N ARG A 61 -7.17 6.15 4.46
CA ARG A 61 -8.45 5.83 5.11
C ARG A 61 -9.07 4.55 4.57
N ARG A 62 -9.09 4.37 3.25
CA ARG A 62 -9.62 3.15 2.62
C ARG A 62 -8.83 1.92 3.06
N LEU A 63 -7.51 2.01 3.08
CA LEU A 63 -6.64 0.92 3.51
C LEU A 63 -6.82 0.61 5.01
N ALA A 64 -6.98 1.62 5.87
CA ALA A 64 -7.29 1.43 7.28
C ALA A 64 -8.62 0.66 7.47
N THR A 65 -9.68 1.04 6.75
CA THR A 65 -10.96 0.32 6.80
C THR A 65 -10.84 -1.12 6.28
N LEU A 66 -10.04 -1.36 5.24
CA LEU A 66 -9.76 -2.71 4.75
C LEU A 66 -9.01 -3.55 5.79
N ARG A 67 -8.06 -2.95 6.51
CA ARG A 67 -7.34 -3.60 7.62
C ARG A 67 -8.29 -4.01 8.74
N GLU A 68 -9.18 -3.11 9.15
CA GLU A 68 -10.16 -3.35 10.21
C GLU A 68 -11.18 -4.44 9.83
N SER A 69 -11.62 -4.46 8.58
CA SER A 69 -12.60 -5.45 8.09
C SER A 69 -12.01 -6.84 7.84
N HIS A 70 -10.76 -6.94 7.37
CA HIS A 70 -10.14 -8.22 7.02
C HIS A 70 -9.17 -8.76 8.07
N GLY A 71 -8.81 -7.97 9.09
CA GLY A 71 -7.86 -8.34 10.15
C GLY A 71 -6.43 -8.61 9.70
N LYS A 72 -6.18 -8.69 8.38
CA LYS A 72 -4.89 -8.93 7.75
C LYS A 72 -4.82 -8.14 6.45
N LEU A 73 -3.88 -7.21 6.41
CA LEU A 73 -3.25 -6.74 5.17
C LEU A 73 -1.90 -7.42 5.09
#